data_AF-M6RBZ2-F1
#
_entry.id   AF-M6RBZ2-F1
#
_cell.length_a   1.000
_cell.length_b   1.000
_cell.length_c   1.000
_cell.angle_alpha   90.00
_cell.angle_beta   90.00
_cell.angle_gamma   90.00
#
_symmetry.space_group_name_H-M   'P 1'
#
loop_
_entity.id
_entity.type
_entity.pdbx_description
1 polymer ?
#
loop_
_entity_poly.entity_id
_entity_poly.type
_entity_poly.pdbx_seq_one_letter_code
_entity_poly.pdbx_strand_id
1 'polypeptide(L)'
;MVITEQKFVSQTANLGPNVFLTTFSYENSSHPPILLIDPVFINKKALYLGSKSGLIGVLNGNGFSVWLLHFEDYKSVNLREVGENLIPEVIAKIQKVTGKKEIFLGGVSLGGQAILNSLKAKKVPDVSKAFF
;
A
#
# COMPACT_ATOMS: atom_id res chain seq x y z
N MET A 1 5.95 3.93 -16.33
CA MET A 1 4.64 3.37 -16.73
C MET A 1 3.57 4.45 -16.57
N VAL A 2 2.65 4.65 -17.53
CA VAL A 2 1.47 5.52 -17.31
C VAL A 2 0.41 4.70 -16.59
N ILE A 3 -0.03 5.13 -15.40
CA ILE A 3 -1.15 4.50 -14.70
C ILE A 3 -2.43 5.26 -15.08
N THR A 4 -3.36 4.54 -15.72
CA THR A 4 -4.69 5.04 -16.09
C THR A 4 -5.73 4.59 -15.07
N GLU A 5 -6.91 5.21 -15.06
CA GLU A 5 -8.02 4.77 -14.21
C GLU A 5 -8.45 3.33 -14.52
N GLN A 6 -8.54 2.97 -15.81
CA GLN A 6 -8.88 1.60 -16.21
C GLN A 6 -7.89 0.58 -15.66
N LYS A 7 -6.59 0.90 -15.70
CA LYS A 7 -5.53 0.04 -15.15
C LYS A 7 -5.59 -0.04 -13.64
N PHE A 8 -5.88 1.07 -12.96
CA PHE A 8 -6.09 1.09 -11.52
C PHE A 8 -7.21 0.13 -11.12
N VAL A 9 -8.37 0.24 -11.77
CA VAL A 9 -9.55 -0.60 -11.49
C VAL A 9 -9.24 -2.07 -11.72
N SER A 10 -8.60 -2.42 -12.85
CA SER A 10 -8.29 -3.82 -13.16
C SER A 10 -7.24 -4.45 -12.22
N GLN A 11 -6.43 -3.63 -11.56
CA GLN A 11 -5.40 -4.06 -10.61
C GLN A 11 -5.86 -4.02 -9.14
N THR A 12 -7.11 -3.62 -8.89
CA THR A 12 -7.68 -3.47 -7.54
C THR A 12 -8.46 -4.70 -7.13
N ALA A 13 -8.06 -5.32 -6.02
CA ALA A 13 -8.80 -6.39 -5.37
C ALA A 13 -9.60 -5.84 -4.18
N ASN A 14 -10.85 -6.31 -4.03
CA ASN A 14 -11.65 -6.08 -2.83
C ASN A 14 -11.23 -7.09 -1.75
N LEU A 15 -10.81 -6.61 -0.57
CA LEU A 15 -10.43 -7.43 0.58
C LEU A 15 -11.55 -7.55 1.62
N GLY A 16 -12.57 -6.70 1.55
CA GLY A 16 -13.68 -6.68 2.49
C GLY A 16 -14.53 -5.41 2.34
N PRO A 17 -15.57 -5.24 3.18
CA PRO A 17 -16.39 -4.04 3.16
C PRO A 17 -15.50 -2.80 3.31
N ASN A 18 -15.53 -1.89 2.33
CA ASN A 18 -14.73 -0.66 2.32
C ASN A 18 -13.19 -0.85 2.28
N VAL A 19 -12.65 -2.03 1.97
CA VAL A 19 -11.20 -2.29 1.98
C VAL A 19 -10.72 -2.86 0.65
N PHE A 20 -9.71 -2.24 0.06
CA PHE A 20 -9.21 -2.60 -1.25
C PHE A 20 -7.69 -2.57 -1.31
N LEU A 21 -7.12 -3.39 -2.19
CA LEU A 21 -5.69 -3.49 -2.42
C LEU A 21 -5.40 -3.41 -3.92
N THR A 22 -4.75 -2.33 -4.35
CA THR A 22 -4.31 -2.17 -5.74
C THR A 22 -2.85 -2.57 -5.89
N THR A 23 -2.55 -3.35 -6.94
CA THR A 23 -1.19 -3.86 -7.20
C THR A 23 -0.56 -3.22 -8.43
N PHE A 24 0.59 -2.58 -8.25
CA PHE A 24 1.45 -2.06 -9.30
C PHE A 24 2.78 -2.83 -9.28
N SER A 25 2.74 -4.05 -9.82
CA SER A 25 3.90 -4.92 -9.89
C SER A 25 4.94 -4.42 -10.89
N TYR A 26 6.21 -4.54 -10.54
CA TYR A 26 7.34 -4.39 -11.45
C TYR A 26 8.00 -5.76 -11.62
N GLU A 27 7.99 -6.28 -12.85
CA GLU A 27 8.53 -7.61 -13.14
C GLU A 27 10.01 -7.69 -12.74
N ASN A 28 10.40 -8.77 -12.06
CA ASN A 28 11.77 -9.04 -11.63
C ASN A 28 12.40 -7.95 -10.75
N SER A 29 11.59 -7.22 -9.96
CA SER A 29 12.11 -6.25 -9.00
C SER A 29 13.12 -6.87 -8.02
N SER A 30 14.32 -6.28 -7.94
CA SER A 30 15.34 -6.66 -6.96
C SER A 30 15.02 -6.10 -5.57
N HIS A 31 14.23 -5.01 -5.50
CA HIS A 31 13.90 -4.30 -4.27
C HIS A 31 12.84 -5.03 -3.42
N PRO A 32 12.82 -4.78 -2.09
CA PRO A 32 11.67 -5.08 -1.27
C PRO A 32 10.41 -4.37 -1.81
N PRO A 33 9.24 -5.02 -1.78
CA PRO A 33 7.97 -4.40 -2.15
C PRO A 33 7.63 -3.23 -1.22
N ILE A 34 6.89 -2.25 -1.75
CA ILE A 34 6.35 -1.13 -0.96
C ILE A 34 4.86 -1.35 -0.76
N LEU A 35 4.40 -1.30 0.49
CA LEU A 35 2.99 -1.18 0.83
C LEU A 35 2.70 0.26 1.24
N LEU A 36 1.93 0.97 0.41
CA LEU A 36 1.37 2.27 0.71
C LEU A 36 0.01 2.11 1.41
N ILE A 37 -0.24 2.89 2.45
CA ILE A 37 -1.49 2.88 3.21
C ILE A 37 -2.15 4.25 3.09
N ASP A 38 -3.32 4.30 2.47
CA ASP A 38 -4.15 5.49 2.33
C ASP A 38 -5.58 5.25 2.86
N PRO A 39 -5.83 5.52 4.14
CA PRO A 39 -7.13 5.35 4.77
C PRO A 39 -8.10 6.51 4.54
N VAL A 40 -7.66 7.63 3.93
CA VAL A 40 -8.50 8.82 3.75
C VAL A 40 -8.38 9.35 2.32
N PHE A 41 -9.38 9.01 1.52
CA PHE A 41 -9.49 9.26 0.09
C PHE A 41 -9.83 10.72 -0.25
N ILE A 42 -9.03 11.71 0.16
CA ILE A 42 -9.32 13.09 -0.24
C ILE A 42 -8.88 13.37 -1.69
N ASN A 43 -7.87 12.66 -2.23
CA ASN A 43 -7.53 12.74 -3.67
C ASN A 43 -6.60 11.61 -4.17
N LYS A 44 -7.09 10.36 -4.34
CA LYS A 44 -6.22 9.25 -4.80
C LYS A 44 -5.59 9.46 -6.18
N LYS A 45 -6.23 10.26 -7.03
CA LYS A 45 -5.72 10.59 -8.37
C LYS A 45 -4.32 11.20 -8.30
N ALA A 46 -4.00 11.97 -7.25
CA ALA A 46 -2.66 12.52 -7.04
C ALA A 46 -1.60 11.46 -6.74
N LEU A 47 -1.98 10.29 -6.21
CA LEU A 47 -1.04 9.21 -5.89
C LEU A 47 -0.64 8.39 -7.12
N TYR A 48 -1.57 8.18 -8.06
CA TYR A 48 -1.36 7.26 -9.18
C TYR A 48 -1.42 7.89 -10.58
N LEU A 49 -2.07 9.04 -10.84
CA LEU A 49 -2.17 9.54 -12.21
C LEU A 49 -0.83 10.09 -12.75
N GLY A 50 -0.52 9.64 -13.98
CA GLY A 50 0.63 10.08 -14.77
C GLY A 50 1.91 9.27 -14.53
N SER A 51 2.85 9.32 -15.48
CA SER A 51 4.04 8.44 -15.49
C SER A 51 5.13 8.82 -14.49
N LYS A 52 5.16 10.09 -14.06
CA LYS A 52 6.16 10.67 -13.15
C LYS A 52 5.60 11.76 -12.23
N SER A 53 4.29 11.97 -12.22
CA SER A 53 3.62 13.02 -11.44
C SER A 53 3.02 12.50 -10.13
N GLY A 54 2.62 11.23 -10.07
CA GLY A 54 2.14 10.58 -8.86
C GLY A 54 3.22 9.75 -8.17
N LEU A 55 3.17 9.69 -6.83
CA LEU A 55 4.11 8.92 -6.00
C LEU A 55 4.28 7.48 -6.49
N ILE A 56 3.18 6.79 -6.83
CA ILE A 56 3.21 5.40 -7.29
C ILE A 56 3.92 5.28 -8.65
N GLY A 57 3.69 6.23 -9.56
CA GLY A 57 4.36 6.28 -10.85
C GLY A 57 5.87 6.47 -10.71
N VAL A 58 6.30 7.33 -9.79
CA VAL A 58 7.73 7.56 -9.49
C VAL A 58 8.36 6.31 -8.86
N LEU A 59 7.75 5.71 -7.84
CA LEU A 59 8.27 4.51 -7.19
C LEU A 59 8.37 3.34 -8.17
N ASN A 60 7.31 3.06 -8.92
CA ASN A 60 7.29 1.99 -9.90
C ASN A 60 8.27 2.24 -11.07
N GLY A 61 8.41 3.49 -11.51
CA GLY A 61 9.41 3.90 -12.49
C GLY A 61 10.87 3.73 -12.02
N ASN A 62 11.10 3.66 -10.71
CA ASN A 62 12.42 3.35 -10.12
C ASN A 62 12.56 1.85 -9.76
N GLY A 63 11.70 0.99 -10.29
CA GLY A 63 11.83 -0.47 -10.16
C GLY A 63 11.20 -1.08 -8.91
N PHE A 64 10.46 -0.31 -8.10
CA PHE A 64 9.73 -0.84 -6.96
C PHE A 64 8.40 -1.46 -7.38
N SER A 65 8.08 -2.65 -6.86
CA SER A 65 6.70 -3.12 -6.86
C SER A 65 5.93 -2.44 -5.74
N VAL A 66 4.78 -1.86 -6.05
CA VAL A 66 4.00 -1.03 -5.11
C VAL A 66 2.60 -1.62 -4.94
N TRP A 67 2.17 -1.78 -3.70
CA TRP A 67 0.81 -2.08 -3.30
C TRP A 67 0.20 -0.85 -2.64
N LEU A 68 -1.06 -0.57 -2.92
CA LEU A 68 -1.82 0.49 -2.27
C LEU A 68 -2.99 -0.14 -1.52
N LEU A 69 -2.90 -0.17 -0.19
CA LEU A 69 -4.02 -0.50 0.70
C LEU A 69 -4.86 0.76 0.90
N HIS A 70 -6.10 0.72 0.46
CA HIS A 70 -6.96 1.88 0.46
C HIS A 70 -8.42 1.57 0.73
N PHE A 71 -9.15 2.61 1.15
CA PHE A 71 -10.55 2.51 1.57
C PHE A 71 -11.42 3.37 0.65
N GLU A 72 -12.68 3.00 0.46
CA GLU A 72 -13.64 3.75 -0.36
C GLU A 72 -14.19 4.98 0.39
N ASP A 73 -14.49 4.84 1.68
CA ASP A 73 -14.86 5.91 2.61
C ASP A 73 -14.00 5.91 3.89
N TYR A 74 -13.99 7.05 4.59
CA TYR A 74 -13.28 7.21 5.88
C TYR A 74 -14.17 6.90 7.10
N LYS A 75 -15.49 6.80 6.93
CA LYS A 75 -16.46 6.83 8.04
C LYS A 75 -16.36 5.59 8.92
N SER A 76 -16.00 4.47 8.31
CA SER A 76 -15.90 3.17 8.98
C SER A 76 -14.44 2.77 9.31
N VAL A 77 -13.46 3.63 9.03
CA VAL A 77 -12.05 3.26 9.14
C VAL A 77 -11.57 3.38 10.59
N ASN A 78 -11.32 2.23 11.23
CA ASN A 78 -10.64 2.17 12.51
C ASN A 78 -9.12 1.99 12.30
N LEU A 79 -8.35 3.09 12.44
CA LEU A 79 -6.90 3.09 12.22
C LEU A 79 -6.12 2.14 13.15
N ARG A 80 -6.68 1.82 14.32
CA ARG A 80 -6.08 0.84 15.22
C ARG A 80 -6.22 -0.57 14.66
N GLU A 81 -7.43 -0.94 14.26
CA GLU A 81 -7.71 -2.23 13.63
C GLU A 81 -6.91 -2.42 12.33
N VAL A 82 -6.82 -1.36 11.52
CA VAL A 82 -5.99 -1.35 10.31
C VAL A 82 -4.53 -1.64 10.65
N GLY A 83 -4.00 -1.00 11.69
CA GLY A 83 -2.62 -1.19 12.12
C GLY A 83 -2.34 -2.56 12.73
N GLU A 84 -3.14 -2.96 13.69
CA GLU A 84 -2.91 -4.15 14.52
C GLU A 84 -3.19 -5.45 13.76
N ASN A 85 -4.15 -5.46 12.82
CA ASN A 85 -4.61 -6.68 12.17
C ASN A 85 -4.43 -6.66 10.64
N LEU A 86 -4.95 -5.63 9.96
CA LEU A 86 -5.00 -5.62 8.49
C LEU A 86 -3.63 -5.44 7.84
N ILE A 87 -2.81 -4.50 8.32
CA ILE A 87 -1.46 -4.28 7.76
C ILE A 87 -0.62 -5.57 7.84
N PRO A 88 -0.51 -6.27 8.99
CA PRO A 88 0.19 -7.55 9.07
C PRO A 88 -0.34 -8.61 8.11
N GLU A 89 -1.66 -8.73 7.94
CA GLU A 89 -2.29 -9.67 7.01
C GLU A 89 -1.89 -9.36 5.55
N VAL A 90 -1.95 -8.09 5.16
CA VAL A 90 -1.58 -7.65 3.80
C VAL A 90 -0.09 -7.84 3.55
N ILE A 91 0.78 -7.57 4.54
CA ILE A 91 2.22 -7.85 4.45
C ILE A 91 2.45 -9.34 4.16
N ALA A 92 1.83 -10.23 4.93
CA ALA A 92 1.98 -11.68 4.73
C ALA A 92 1.53 -12.12 3.33
N LYS A 93 0.45 -11.53 2.80
CA LYS A 93 -0.02 -11.78 1.43
C LYS A 93 1.00 -11.32 0.39
N ILE A 94 1.58 -10.13 0.55
CA ILE A 94 2.60 -9.58 -0.36
C ILE A 94 3.87 -10.43 -0.34
N GLN A 95 4.35 -10.80 0.85
CA GLN A 95 5.52 -11.66 1.01
C GLN A 95 5.32 -13.01 0.32
N LYS A 96 4.12 -13.62 0.47
CA LYS A 96 3.76 -14.87 -0.21
C LYS A 96 3.78 -14.75 -1.74
N VAL A 97 3.24 -13.65 -2.28
CA VAL A 97 3.17 -13.42 -3.74
C VAL A 97 4.54 -13.09 -4.33
N THR A 98 5.37 -12.34 -3.61
CA THR A 98 6.65 -11.84 -4.12
C THR A 98 7.83 -12.75 -3.79
N GLY A 99 7.69 -13.63 -2.80
CA GLY A 99 8.80 -14.39 -2.21
C GLY A 99 9.80 -13.52 -1.43
N LYS A 100 9.54 -12.21 -1.29
CA LYS A 100 10.41 -11.29 -0.56
C LYS A 100 10.01 -11.31 0.91
N LYS A 101 11.01 -11.49 1.78
CA LYS A 101 10.82 -11.43 3.23
C LYS A 101 10.62 -9.99 3.70
N GLU A 102 11.46 -9.08 3.23
CA GLU A 102 11.42 -7.68 3.64
C GLU A 102 10.30 -6.89 2.95
N ILE A 103 9.77 -5.86 3.64
CA ILE A 103 8.82 -4.91 3.07
C ILE A 103 9.13 -3.46 3.51
N PHE A 104 8.79 -2.50 2.65
CA PHE A 104 8.74 -1.09 3.01
C PHE A 104 7.29 -0.62 3.23
N LEU A 105 7.06 0.20 4.25
CA LEU A 105 5.76 0.81 4.54
C LEU A 105 5.77 2.31 4.20
N GLY A 106 4.75 2.77 3.51
CA GLY A 106 4.54 4.20 3.21
C GLY A 106 3.17 4.66 3.68
N GLY A 107 3.11 5.65 4.57
CA GLY A 107 1.85 6.22 5.04
C GLY A 107 1.46 7.43 4.20
N VAL A 108 0.20 7.50 3.76
CA VAL A 108 -0.36 8.72 3.16
C VAL A 108 -1.38 9.31 4.13
N SER A 109 -1.19 10.56 4.55
CA SER A 109 -2.06 11.23 5.51
C SER A 109 -2.24 10.39 6.80
N LEU A 110 -3.47 10.04 7.18
CA LEU A 110 -3.75 9.19 8.34
C LEU A 110 -3.18 7.76 8.22
N GLY A 111 -2.67 7.37 7.05
CA GLY A 111 -1.95 6.11 6.85
C GLY A 111 -0.70 6.00 7.73
N GLY A 112 -0.04 7.12 8.04
CA GLY A 112 1.08 7.13 8.98
C GLY A 112 0.65 6.67 10.39
N GLN A 113 -0.53 7.08 10.84
CA GLN A 113 -1.07 6.65 12.14
C GLN A 113 -1.41 5.16 12.17
N ALA A 114 -1.93 4.60 11.08
CA ALA A 114 -2.16 3.16 10.96
C ALA A 114 -0.84 2.37 11.00
N ILE A 115 0.21 2.85 10.32
CA ILE A 115 1.56 2.27 10.40
C ILE A 115 2.09 2.31 11.83
N LEU A 116 1.95 3.43 12.54
CA LEU A 116 2.39 3.53 13.93
C LEU A 116 1.68 2.53 14.84
N ASN A 117 0.38 2.30 14.64
CA ASN A 117 -0.37 1.27 15.37
C ASN A 117 0.17 -0.13 15.05
N SER A 118 0.50 -0.39 13.78
CA SER A 118 1.14 -1.64 13.37
C SER A 118 2.49 -1.85 14.06
N LEU A 119 3.41 -0.89 13.97
CA LEU A 119 4.76 -0.96 14.56
C LEU A 119 4.76 -1.11 16.09
N LYS A 120 3.72 -0.61 16.77
CA LYS A 120 3.53 -0.80 18.21
C LYS A 120 3.01 -2.19 18.55
N ALA A 121 2.28 -2.84 17.65
CA ALA A 121 1.86 -4.21 17.84
C ALA A 121 3.10 -5.11 17.77
N LYS A 122 3.27 -6.02 18.75
CA LYS A 122 4.46 -6.88 18.93
C LYS A 122 4.73 -7.88 17.77
N LYS A 123 4.07 -7.75 16.62
CA LYS A 123 4.12 -8.67 15.47
C LYS A 123 4.16 -7.91 14.13
N VAL A 124 5.14 -7.04 13.92
CA VAL A 124 5.36 -6.54 12.56
C VAL A 124 6.36 -7.44 11.84
N PRO A 125 5.96 -8.14 10.77
CA PRO A 125 6.88 -8.95 9.96
C PRO A 125 7.89 -8.03 9.27
N ASP A 126 9.18 -8.31 9.37
CA ASP A 126 10.28 -7.88 8.48
C ASP A 126 10.11 -6.53 7.74
N VAL A 127 9.71 -5.47 8.46
CA VAL A 127 9.63 -4.11 7.91
C VAL A 127 11.02 -3.49 7.94
N SER A 128 11.62 -3.35 6.77
CA SER A 128 12.99 -2.81 6.63
C SER A 128 13.01 -1.29 6.66
N LYS A 129 11.91 -0.62 6.25
CA LYS A 129 11.79 0.84 6.30
C LYS A 129 10.33 1.27 6.38
N ALA A 130 10.07 2.35 7.12
CA ALA A 130 8.79 3.06 7.10
C ALA A 130 9.02 4.54 6.74
N PHE A 131 8.11 5.13 5.97
CA PHE A 131 8.09 6.56 5.63
C PHE A 131 6.66 7.08 5.60
N PHE A 132 6.47 8.38 5.79
CA PHE A 132 5.18 9.06 5.82
C PHE A 132 5.36 10.54 5.48
#